data_AF-A0A2Z5ZNE2-F1
#
_entry.id   AF-A0A2Z5ZNE2-F1
#
_cell.length_a   1.000
_cell.length_b   1.000
_cell.length_c   1.000
_cell.angle_alpha   90.00
_cell.angle_beta   90.00
_cell.angle_gamma   90.00
#
_symmetry.space_group_name_H-M   'P 1'
#
loop_
_entity.id
_entity.type
_entity.pdbx_description
1 polymer ?
#
loop_
_entity_poly.entity_id
_entity_poly.type
_entity_poly.pdbx_seq_one_letter_code
_entity_poly.pdbx_strand_id
1 'polypeptide(L)'
;MTRGISLARWSGLGVLAVCVVARPGVAQVAVQIVPSIEETGAPTFTFPGADTTSSSGSGTSSSSSSYSGAWGSSDAMSKLLSQSYGADAVAAAKAAGINPDTLAAFGQIESHFQNTGNSSSSAQGVWQITNGTWNEYASKLGLSSADRNDPAAQAKVASAIISSYASSVSKSTGTPATSAQVYAAYMFGTSAGSKIATATTSTPLSSLVPSSSLAANNMSGWTVGQYLSTVSTRMGNGASETVTG
;
A
#
# COMPACT_ATOMS: atom_id res chain seq x y z
N MET A 1 34.45 -22.14 -66.44
CA MET A 1 33.11 -22.71 -66.18
C MET A 1 32.60 -22.11 -64.89
N THR A 2 31.60 -21.23 -65.00
CA THR A 2 31.15 -20.32 -63.93
C THR A 2 29.80 -20.80 -63.39
N ARG A 3 29.66 -20.91 -62.07
CA ARG A 3 28.37 -21.03 -61.34
C ARG A 3 28.52 -20.18 -60.07
N GLY A 4 27.64 -19.28 -59.66
CA GLY A 4 26.24 -19.04 -60.02
C GLY A 4 25.44 -18.88 -58.73
N ILE A 5 25.02 -17.65 -58.42
CA ILE A 5 24.26 -17.17 -57.25
C ILE A 5 22.79 -17.63 -57.32
N SER A 6 22.10 -17.86 -56.18
CA SER A 6 20.68 -17.48 -56.05
C SER A 6 20.13 -17.45 -54.62
N LEU A 7 19.53 -16.31 -54.27
CA LEU A 7 18.54 -16.07 -53.22
C LEU A 7 17.15 -16.42 -53.75
N ALA A 8 16.25 -16.93 -52.91
CA ALA A 8 14.82 -16.92 -53.20
C ALA A 8 14.00 -16.61 -51.92
N ARG A 9 13.30 -15.48 -51.96
CA ARG A 9 12.13 -15.15 -51.13
C ARG A 9 10.88 -15.72 -51.81
N TRP A 10 9.87 -16.14 -51.04
CA TRP A 10 8.48 -16.15 -51.52
C TRP A 10 7.48 -15.83 -50.39
N SER A 11 6.44 -15.10 -50.77
CA SER A 11 5.39 -14.48 -49.96
C SER A 11 4.13 -15.34 -49.89
N GLY A 12 3.27 -15.13 -48.89
CA GLY A 12 1.90 -15.66 -48.88
C GLY A 12 0.98 -14.88 -47.92
N LEU A 13 0.10 -14.05 -48.51
CA LEU A 13 -1.06 -13.39 -47.88
C LEU A 13 -2.25 -14.35 -47.82
N GLY A 14 -3.09 -14.25 -46.78
CA GLY A 14 -4.39 -14.91 -46.72
C GLY A 14 -5.34 -14.19 -45.74
N VAL A 15 -6.31 -13.47 -46.29
CA VAL A 15 -7.44 -12.83 -45.60
C VAL A 15 -8.64 -13.80 -45.62
N LEU A 16 -9.39 -13.91 -44.52
CA LEU A 16 -10.78 -14.38 -44.55
C LEU A 16 -11.58 -13.79 -43.40
N ALA A 17 -12.61 -13.04 -43.76
CA ALA A 17 -13.64 -12.48 -42.90
C ALA A 17 -14.83 -13.45 -42.78
N VAL A 18 -15.44 -13.51 -41.61
CA VAL A 18 -16.80 -14.06 -41.42
C VAL A 18 -17.60 -13.07 -40.56
N CYS A 19 -18.67 -12.55 -41.15
CA CYS A 19 -19.72 -11.79 -40.48
C CYS A 19 -20.87 -12.74 -40.09
N VAL A 20 -21.40 -12.62 -38.88
CA VAL A 20 -22.77 -13.05 -38.54
C VAL A 20 -23.45 -11.93 -37.74
N VAL A 21 -24.62 -11.52 -38.21
CA VAL A 21 -25.56 -10.57 -37.61
C VAL A 21 -26.83 -11.33 -37.21
N ALA A 22 -27.33 -11.09 -35.99
CA ALA A 22 -28.75 -11.06 -35.58
C ALA A 22 -28.84 -11.12 -34.04
N ARG A 23 -29.75 -10.47 -33.29
CA ARG A 23 -30.76 -9.39 -33.45
C ARG A 23 -31.27 -9.06 -32.01
N PRO A 24 -32.10 -8.01 -31.82
CA PRO A 24 -32.27 -7.30 -30.53
C PRO A 24 -33.40 -7.83 -29.64
N GLY A 25 -33.39 -7.48 -28.34
CA GLY A 25 -34.45 -7.86 -27.40
C GLY A 25 -34.32 -7.29 -25.97
N VAL A 26 -34.64 -6.00 -25.84
CA VAL A 26 -35.33 -5.27 -24.75
C VAL A 26 -35.12 -5.70 -23.27
N ALA A 27 -34.64 -4.77 -22.43
CA ALA A 27 -35.31 -4.41 -21.16
C ALA A 27 -34.84 -3.03 -20.66
N GLN A 28 -35.82 -2.23 -20.26
CA GLN A 28 -35.79 -0.82 -19.88
C GLN A 28 -35.36 -0.56 -18.42
N VAL A 29 -34.74 0.61 -18.23
CA VAL A 29 -34.98 1.64 -17.19
C VAL A 29 -34.62 1.35 -15.72
N ALA A 30 -33.72 2.21 -15.20
CA ALA A 30 -34.04 3.06 -14.05
C ALA A 30 -33.31 4.40 -14.21
N VAL A 31 -34.06 5.48 -14.46
CA VAL A 31 -33.62 6.85 -14.21
C VAL A 31 -33.35 6.92 -12.71
N GLN A 32 -32.16 7.37 -12.30
CA GLN A 32 -31.89 7.61 -10.89
C GLN A 32 -32.74 8.81 -10.43
N ILE A 33 -33.91 8.51 -9.90
CA ILE A 33 -34.71 9.43 -9.10
C ILE A 33 -33.85 9.76 -7.87
N VAL A 34 -33.54 11.04 -7.67
CA VAL A 34 -32.98 11.53 -6.41
C VAL A 34 -34.17 11.98 -5.55
N PRO A 35 -34.68 11.16 -4.62
CA PRO A 35 -35.60 11.64 -3.62
C PRO A 35 -34.82 12.51 -2.61
N SER A 36 -35.12 13.81 -2.64
CA SER A 36 -34.82 14.74 -1.56
C SER A 36 -35.72 14.44 -0.37
N ILE A 37 -35.19 13.73 0.63
CA ILE A 37 -35.69 13.80 2.00
C ILE A 37 -34.49 14.00 2.95
N GLU A 38 -34.47 15.15 3.59
CA GLU A 38 -33.63 15.42 4.75
C GLU A 38 -34.16 14.56 5.91
N GLU A 39 -33.42 13.54 6.34
CA GLU A 39 -33.80 12.82 7.56
C GLU A 39 -33.35 13.60 8.80
N THR A 40 -34.36 14.20 9.43
CA THR A 40 -34.34 14.67 10.81
C THR A 40 -34.03 13.48 11.74
N GLY A 41 -32.85 13.46 12.37
CA GLY A 41 -32.53 12.49 13.43
C GLY A 41 -31.14 11.85 13.46
N ALA A 42 -30.11 12.38 12.77
CA ALA A 42 -28.74 11.86 12.93
C ALA A 42 -28.25 12.08 14.39
N PRO A 43 -27.68 11.06 15.06
CA PRO A 43 -27.10 11.25 16.39
C PRO A 43 -25.93 12.23 16.31
N THR A 44 -25.93 13.22 17.20
CA THR A 44 -24.78 14.12 17.36
C THR A 44 -23.65 13.34 18.04
N PHE A 45 -22.49 13.25 17.40
CA PHE A 45 -21.29 12.78 18.08
C PHE A 45 -20.64 14.00 18.73
N THR A 46 -20.87 14.17 20.04
CA THR A 46 -20.15 15.18 20.82
C THR A 46 -18.74 14.67 21.09
N PHE A 47 -17.75 15.28 20.45
CA PHE A 47 -16.35 15.15 20.88
C PHE A 47 -16.18 15.98 22.17
N PRO A 48 -15.62 15.43 23.26
CA PRO A 48 -15.14 16.26 24.36
C PRO A 48 -13.87 16.97 23.88
N GLY A 49 -14.02 18.24 23.48
CA GLY A 49 -12.91 19.17 23.22
C GLY A 49 -12.65 19.49 21.76
N ALA A 50 -13.53 20.27 21.12
CA ALA A 50 -13.16 21.25 20.10
C ALA A 50 -14.36 22.15 19.80
N ASP A 51 -14.22 23.44 20.08
CA ASP A 51 -15.18 24.48 19.73
C ASP A 51 -15.36 24.58 18.20
N THR A 52 -16.60 24.37 17.76
CA THR A 52 -17.33 25.00 16.62
C THR A 52 -16.61 25.22 15.28
N THR A 53 -17.07 24.56 14.21
CA THR A 53 -18.03 25.09 13.17
C THR A 53 -17.92 24.30 11.84
N SER A 54 -19.00 23.59 11.46
CA SER A 54 -19.61 23.32 10.11
C SER A 54 -18.72 22.98 8.89
N SER A 55 -19.02 22.07 7.95
CA SER A 55 -20.28 21.41 7.51
C SER A 55 -20.01 20.38 6.38
N SER A 56 -20.82 19.31 6.35
CA SER A 56 -21.41 18.59 5.20
C SER A 56 -20.61 17.64 4.27
N GLY A 57 -21.06 16.37 4.19
CA GLY A 57 -21.15 15.61 2.92
C GLY A 57 -20.80 14.10 2.92
N SER A 58 -21.81 13.25 3.11
CA SER A 58 -21.91 11.76 2.97
C SER A 58 -21.37 11.17 1.64
N GLY A 59 -21.02 9.88 1.47
CA GLY A 59 -21.16 8.65 2.25
C GLY A 59 -20.48 7.44 1.56
N THR A 60 -20.38 6.29 2.22
CA THR A 60 -19.88 5.04 1.60
C THR A 60 -20.46 3.81 2.31
N SER A 61 -21.05 2.91 1.52
CA SER A 61 -21.56 1.61 1.95
C SER A 61 -20.46 0.57 2.06
N SER A 62 -20.64 -0.29 3.04
CA SER A 62 -19.71 -1.21 3.68
C SER A 62 -19.06 -2.29 2.79
N SER A 63 -17.81 -2.61 3.12
CA SER A 63 -17.31 -3.99 3.12
C SER A 63 -16.58 -4.19 4.45
N SER A 64 -17.16 -5.05 5.27
CA SER A 64 -16.85 -5.25 6.67
C SER A 64 -15.64 -6.17 6.84
N SER A 65 -14.48 -5.58 7.12
CA SER A 65 -13.47 -6.19 7.99
C SER A 65 -13.73 -5.64 9.40
N SER A 66 -14.10 -6.53 10.31
CA SER A 66 -14.47 -6.21 11.69
C SER A 66 -13.24 -5.91 12.53
N TYR A 67 -12.70 -4.70 12.41
CA TYR A 67 -11.74 -4.14 13.35
C TYR A 67 -12.48 -3.46 14.50
N SER A 68 -12.14 -3.82 15.74
CA SER A 68 -12.76 -3.31 16.97
C SER A 68 -11.83 -2.41 17.81
N GLY A 69 -10.70 -1.96 17.26
CA GLY A 69 -9.84 -0.98 17.94
C GLY A 69 -10.29 0.46 17.69
N ALA A 70 -9.84 1.40 18.51
CA ALA A 70 -9.99 2.82 18.19
C ALA A 70 -9.09 3.15 16.98
N TRP A 71 -9.64 3.82 15.96
CA TRP A 71 -8.86 4.36 14.85
C TRP A 71 -8.37 5.76 15.23
N GLY A 72 -7.06 5.96 15.47
CA GLY A 72 -6.45 7.24 15.84
C GLY A 72 -6.39 7.47 17.37
N SER A 73 -5.32 8.03 17.93
CA SER A 73 -4.54 9.17 17.45
C SER A 73 -3.02 9.00 17.63
N SER A 74 -2.28 9.06 16.52
CA SER A 74 -0.83 9.28 16.48
C SER A 74 -0.50 10.52 15.63
N ASP A 75 0.66 11.15 15.84
CA ASP A 75 1.09 12.32 15.06
C ASP A 75 1.12 12.05 13.55
N ALA A 76 1.49 10.83 13.14
CA ALA A 76 1.55 10.42 11.75
C ALA A 76 0.16 10.36 11.10
N MET A 77 -0.86 9.87 11.80
CA MET A 77 -2.22 9.78 11.27
C MET A 77 -2.83 11.16 11.03
N SER A 78 -2.63 12.11 11.95
CA SER A 78 -3.05 13.50 11.76
C SER A 78 -2.36 14.15 10.55
N LYS A 79 -1.07 13.86 10.33
CA LYS A 79 -0.32 14.34 9.16
C LYS A 79 -0.75 13.70 7.85
N LEU A 80 -1.15 12.42 7.87
CA LEU A 80 -1.73 11.75 6.70
C LEU A 80 -3.07 12.38 6.34
N LEU A 81 -3.96 12.60 7.32
CA LEU A 81 -5.28 13.20 7.11
C LEU A 81 -5.22 14.65 6.64
N SER A 82 -4.14 15.39 6.97
CA SER A 82 -3.94 16.74 6.44
C SER A 82 -3.55 16.79 4.97
N GLN A 83 -3.21 15.64 4.36
CA GLN A 83 -2.91 15.57 2.92
C GLN A 83 -4.20 15.50 2.10
N SER A 84 -4.16 16.00 0.86
CA SER A 84 -5.30 15.93 -0.07
C SER A 84 -5.77 14.51 -0.37
N TYR A 85 -4.87 13.51 -0.26
CA TYR A 85 -5.14 12.09 -0.47
C TYR A 85 -5.38 11.32 0.84
N GLY A 86 -5.40 11.99 1.99
CA GLY A 86 -5.43 11.35 3.30
C GLY A 86 -6.64 10.45 3.52
N ALA A 87 -7.82 10.93 3.15
CA ALA A 87 -9.07 10.16 3.26
C ALA A 87 -9.04 8.88 2.40
N ASP A 88 -8.57 8.99 1.16
CA ASP A 88 -8.42 7.85 0.26
C ASP A 88 -7.41 6.83 0.77
N ALA A 89 -6.32 7.30 1.38
CA ALA A 89 -5.32 6.43 1.99
C ALA A 89 -5.88 5.65 3.18
N VAL A 90 -6.67 6.29 4.03
CA VAL A 90 -7.36 5.62 5.15
C VAL A 90 -8.37 4.60 4.64
N ALA A 91 -9.13 4.93 3.58
CA ALA A 91 -10.05 3.98 2.96
C ALA A 91 -9.31 2.78 2.36
N ALA A 92 -8.17 3.00 1.72
CA ALA A 92 -7.32 1.95 1.15
C ALA A 92 -6.76 1.01 2.23
N ALA A 93 -6.27 1.55 3.35
CA ALA A 93 -5.80 0.77 4.49
C ALA A 93 -6.90 -0.16 5.03
N LYS A 94 -8.09 0.40 5.28
CA LYS A 94 -9.25 -0.35 5.76
C LYS A 94 -9.67 -1.44 4.77
N ALA A 95 -9.70 -1.12 3.48
CA ALA A 95 -10.04 -2.07 2.42
C ALA A 95 -9.04 -3.23 2.32
N ALA A 96 -7.76 -2.99 2.62
CA ALA A 96 -6.73 -4.02 2.68
C ALA A 96 -6.67 -4.79 4.01
N GLY A 97 -7.55 -4.44 4.96
CA GLY A 97 -7.60 -5.06 6.29
C GLY A 97 -6.43 -4.70 7.20
N ILE A 98 -5.78 -3.56 6.96
CA ILE A 98 -4.66 -3.08 7.79
C ILE A 98 -5.07 -1.88 8.63
N ASN A 99 -4.33 -1.65 9.71
CA ASN A 99 -4.49 -0.45 10.52
C ASN A 99 -4.02 0.81 9.75
N PRO A 100 -4.86 1.85 9.54
CA PRO A 100 -4.45 3.14 8.99
C PRO A 100 -3.33 3.82 9.75
N ASP A 101 -3.19 3.61 11.08
CA ASP A 101 -2.03 4.09 11.82
C ASP A 101 -0.73 3.42 11.33
N THR A 102 -0.78 2.15 10.90
CA THR A 102 0.36 1.49 10.23
C THR A 102 0.66 2.17 8.89
N LEU A 103 -0.36 2.40 8.04
CA LEU A 103 -0.14 3.05 6.75
C LEU A 103 0.43 4.48 6.92
N ALA A 104 -0.09 5.22 7.89
CA ALA A 104 0.39 6.56 8.23
C ALA A 104 1.83 6.53 8.74
N ALA A 105 2.17 5.59 9.64
CA ALA A 105 3.52 5.42 10.15
C ALA A 105 4.53 5.07 9.04
N PHE A 106 4.12 4.26 8.05
CA PHE A 106 4.94 3.99 6.86
C PHE A 106 5.11 5.25 6.00
N GLY A 107 4.05 6.03 5.78
CA GLY A 107 4.15 7.30 5.03
C GLY A 107 5.07 8.32 5.71
N GLN A 108 5.05 8.35 7.05
CA GLN A 108 5.94 9.17 7.87
C GLN A 108 7.41 8.78 7.68
N ILE A 109 7.76 7.50 7.88
CA ILE A 109 9.16 7.05 7.82
C ILE A 109 9.74 7.07 6.39
N GLU A 110 8.92 6.78 5.37
CA GLU A 110 9.38 6.67 3.99
C GLU A 110 9.63 8.03 3.32
N SER A 111 8.77 9.01 3.56
CA SER A 111 8.83 10.27 2.82
C SER A 111 8.40 11.50 3.60
N HIS A 112 8.00 11.38 4.86
CA HIS A 112 7.30 12.45 5.58
C HIS A 112 6.08 12.95 4.78
N PHE A 113 5.34 12.00 4.19
CA PHE A 113 4.15 12.25 3.35
C PHE A 113 4.42 12.98 2.02
N GLN A 114 5.68 13.01 1.56
CA GLN A 114 6.05 13.65 0.30
C GLN A 114 5.93 12.68 -0.88
N ASN A 115 5.20 13.10 -1.91
CA ASN A 115 5.11 12.35 -3.17
C ASN A 115 6.33 12.64 -4.06
N THR A 116 7.47 12.01 -3.74
CA THR A 116 8.76 12.24 -4.39
C THR A 116 9.47 10.94 -4.75
N GLY A 117 10.47 11.02 -5.62
CA GLY A 117 11.31 9.90 -6.02
C GLY A 117 12.67 9.92 -5.34
N ASN A 118 13.26 8.74 -5.17
CA ASN A 118 14.64 8.60 -4.73
C ASN A 118 15.60 8.73 -5.93
N SER A 119 16.69 9.49 -5.78
CA SER A 119 17.68 9.70 -6.86
C SER A 119 18.57 8.49 -7.14
N SER A 120 18.70 7.57 -6.18
CA SER A 120 19.65 6.45 -6.20
C SER A 120 18.96 5.08 -6.30
N SER A 121 17.64 5.05 -6.33
CA SER A 121 16.86 3.83 -6.48
C SER A 121 15.61 4.08 -7.31
N SER A 122 14.83 3.03 -7.57
CA SER A 122 13.54 3.21 -8.25
C SER A 122 12.41 3.64 -7.31
N ALA A 123 12.63 3.74 -6.00
CA ALA A 123 11.60 4.10 -5.02
C ALA A 123 10.90 5.42 -5.39
N GLN A 124 9.56 5.41 -5.34
CA GLN A 124 8.73 6.52 -5.80
C GLN A 124 7.50 6.69 -4.92
N GLY A 125 7.10 7.95 -4.74
CA GLY A 125 5.88 8.36 -4.09
C GLY A 125 5.91 8.26 -2.57
N VAL A 126 4.76 8.47 -1.95
CA VAL A 126 4.62 8.66 -0.50
C VAL A 126 5.15 7.47 0.32
N TRP A 127 4.95 6.25 -0.16
CA TRP A 127 5.40 5.02 0.50
C TRP A 127 6.63 4.39 -0.17
N GLN A 128 7.33 5.14 -1.03
CA GLN A 128 8.63 4.76 -1.62
C GLN A 128 8.68 3.34 -2.22
N ILE A 129 7.60 2.92 -2.88
CA ILE A 129 7.50 1.58 -3.48
C ILE A 129 8.44 1.50 -4.68
N THR A 130 9.26 0.45 -4.81
CA THR A 130 10.16 0.25 -5.97
C THR A 130 9.42 -0.26 -7.21
N ASN A 131 10.02 -0.18 -8.40
CA ASN A 131 9.38 -0.61 -9.66
C ASN A 131 8.94 -2.08 -9.65
N GLY A 132 9.79 -2.98 -9.15
CA GLY A 132 9.48 -4.41 -9.11
C GLY A 132 8.28 -4.71 -8.23
N THR A 133 8.29 -4.16 -7.01
CA THR A 133 7.18 -4.34 -6.05
C THR A 133 5.91 -3.66 -6.53
N TRP A 134 6.00 -2.46 -7.13
CA TRP A 134 4.85 -1.79 -7.73
C TRP A 134 4.18 -2.68 -8.77
N ASN A 135 4.94 -3.17 -9.75
CA ASN A 135 4.38 -3.99 -10.84
C ASN A 135 3.71 -5.26 -10.31
N GLU A 136 4.29 -5.87 -9.28
CA GLU A 136 3.73 -7.08 -8.66
C GLU A 136 2.35 -6.84 -8.03
N TYR A 137 2.17 -5.73 -7.30
CA TYR A 137 0.93 -5.47 -6.56
C TYR A 137 -0.08 -4.64 -7.36
N ALA A 138 0.37 -3.69 -8.16
CA ALA A 138 -0.48 -2.85 -9.00
C ALA A 138 -1.31 -3.70 -9.98
N SER A 139 -0.69 -4.69 -10.63
CA SER A 139 -1.39 -5.59 -11.55
C SER A 139 -2.53 -6.38 -10.89
N LYS A 140 -2.35 -6.81 -9.63
CA LYS A 140 -3.38 -7.48 -8.83
C LYS A 140 -4.56 -6.57 -8.48
N LEU A 141 -4.33 -5.25 -8.48
CA LEU A 141 -5.32 -4.21 -8.18
C LEU A 141 -5.89 -3.52 -9.43
N GLY A 142 -5.53 -3.99 -10.63
CA GLY A 142 -5.96 -3.36 -11.90
C GLY A 142 -5.31 -2.01 -12.17
N LEU A 143 -4.17 -1.71 -11.54
CA LEU A 143 -3.40 -0.48 -11.70
C LEU A 143 -2.20 -0.70 -12.64
N SER A 144 -1.74 0.39 -13.25
CA SER A 144 -0.64 0.43 -14.21
C SER A 144 0.58 1.20 -13.67
N SER A 145 1.65 1.28 -14.46
CA SER A 145 2.79 2.14 -14.14
C SER A 145 2.46 3.64 -14.20
N ALA A 146 1.41 4.04 -14.93
CA ALA A 146 1.00 5.44 -15.02
C ALA A 146 0.42 5.96 -13.69
N ASP A 147 -0.19 5.08 -12.90
CA ASP A 147 -0.83 5.41 -11.61
C ASP A 147 0.20 5.58 -10.48
N ARG A 148 1.48 5.29 -10.74
CA ARG A 148 2.52 5.23 -9.71
C ARG A 148 2.82 6.55 -9.02
N ASN A 149 2.54 7.66 -9.68
CA ASN A 149 2.71 9.00 -9.12
C ASN A 149 1.44 9.54 -8.48
N ASP A 150 0.32 8.81 -8.52
CA ASP A 150 -0.90 9.15 -7.80
C ASP A 150 -0.80 8.66 -6.35
N PRO A 151 -0.79 9.56 -5.34
CA PRO A 151 -0.76 9.17 -3.93
C PRO A 151 -1.93 8.25 -3.52
N ALA A 152 -3.12 8.40 -4.09
CA ALA A 152 -4.26 7.55 -3.75
C ALA A 152 -4.07 6.12 -4.27
N ALA A 153 -3.58 5.96 -5.50
CA ALA A 153 -3.19 4.66 -6.05
C ALA A 153 -2.03 4.04 -5.25
N GLN A 154 -1.02 4.85 -4.89
CA GLN A 154 0.09 4.42 -4.03
C GLN A 154 -0.38 3.90 -2.68
N ALA A 155 -1.38 4.54 -2.05
CA ALA A 155 -1.93 4.07 -0.79
C ALA A 155 -2.55 2.67 -0.90
N LYS A 156 -3.26 2.39 -2.00
CA LYS A 156 -3.85 1.07 -2.28
C LYS A 156 -2.76 0.01 -2.42
N VAL A 157 -1.72 0.29 -3.20
CA VAL A 157 -0.60 -0.63 -3.42
C VAL A 157 0.18 -0.84 -2.12
N ALA A 158 0.52 0.23 -1.40
CA ALA A 158 1.20 0.16 -0.10
C ALA A 158 0.42 -0.69 0.91
N SER A 159 -0.90 -0.46 1.00
CA SER A 159 -1.76 -1.21 1.93
C SER A 159 -1.79 -2.71 1.60
N ALA A 160 -1.84 -3.07 0.31
CA ALA A 160 -1.80 -4.46 -0.13
C ALA A 160 -0.44 -5.12 0.17
N ILE A 161 0.68 -4.40 -0.02
CA ILE A 161 2.02 -4.88 0.33
C ILE A 161 2.11 -5.13 1.84
N ILE A 162 1.71 -4.13 2.64
CA ILE A 162 1.77 -4.19 4.12
C ILE A 162 0.93 -5.37 4.63
N SER A 163 -0.29 -5.57 4.12
CA SER A 163 -1.16 -6.69 4.49
C SER A 163 -0.51 -8.07 4.20
N SER A 164 0.08 -8.22 3.01
CA SER A 164 0.79 -9.43 2.60
C SER A 164 2.03 -9.70 3.46
N TYR A 165 2.80 -8.65 3.77
CA TYR A 165 4.02 -8.77 4.55
C TYR A 165 3.71 -9.03 6.03
N ALA A 166 2.67 -8.39 6.58
CA ALA A 166 2.16 -8.67 7.92
C ALA A 166 1.75 -10.14 8.07
N SER A 167 1.09 -10.70 7.05
CA SER A 167 0.73 -12.12 7.04
C SER A 167 1.97 -13.03 7.08
N SER A 168 3.05 -12.67 6.38
CA SER A 168 4.30 -13.43 6.38
C SER A 168 5.01 -13.36 7.74
N VAL A 169 5.13 -12.15 8.29
CA VAL A 169 5.79 -11.92 9.58
C VAL A 169 5.01 -12.58 10.71
N SER A 170 3.68 -12.44 10.74
CA SER A 170 2.83 -13.03 11.78
C SER A 170 2.93 -14.56 11.81
N LYS A 171 3.05 -15.19 10.62
CA LYS A 171 3.28 -16.64 10.53
C LYS A 171 4.61 -17.06 11.14
N SER A 172 5.66 -16.26 10.97
CA SER A 172 6.98 -16.56 11.54
C SER A 172 7.07 -16.29 13.04
N THR A 173 6.39 -15.27 13.55
CA THR A 173 6.38 -14.94 14.99
C THR A 173 5.34 -15.72 15.78
N GLY A 174 4.35 -16.33 15.13
CA GLY A 174 3.23 -16.99 15.79
C GLY A 174 2.25 -16.02 16.49
N THR A 175 2.37 -14.72 16.24
CA THR A 175 1.59 -13.64 16.86
C THR A 175 1.30 -12.55 15.82
N PRO A 176 0.23 -11.75 15.99
CA PRO A 176 -0.03 -10.60 15.10
C PRO A 176 1.19 -9.67 15.03
N ALA A 177 1.67 -9.38 13.82
CA ALA A 177 2.84 -8.56 13.60
C ALA A 177 2.56 -7.08 13.91
N THR A 178 3.52 -6.42 14.57
CA THR A 178 3.53 -4.97 14.76
C THR A 178 4.03 -4.23 13.53
N SER A 179 3.67 -2.96 13.37
CA SER A 179 4.13 -2.13 12.25
C SER A 179 5.66 -2.10 12.13
N ALA A 180 6.38 -1.99 13.25
CA ALA A 180 7.84 -1.99 13.25
C ALA A 180 8.45 -3.32 12.77
N GLN A 181 7.82 -4.46 13.11
CA GLN A 181 8.26 -5.77 12.61
C GLN A 181 7.98 -5.92 11.11
N VAL A 182 6.81 -5.46 10.64
CA VAL A 182 6.45 -5.49 9.22
C VAL A 182 7.33 -4.56 8.39
N TYR A 183 7.79 -3.44 8.98
CA TYR A 183 8.70 -2.52 8.31
C TYR A 183 10.03 -3.18 7.91
N ALA A 184 10.53 -4.15 8.69
CA ALA A 184 11.69 -4.94 8.32
C ALA A 184 11.47 -5.74 7.03
N ALA A 185 10.27 -6.31 6.86
CA ALA A 185 9.90 -7.00 5.63
C ALA A 185 9.71 -6.02 4.47
N TYR A 186 9.21 -4.82 4.73
CA TYR A 186 9.06 -3.76 3.73
C TYR A 186 10.41 -3.33 3.15
N MET A 187 11.41 -3.15 4.02
CA MET A 187 12.72 -2.63 3.64
C MET A 187 13.67 -3.70 3.09
N PHE A 188 13.62 -4.92 3.62
CA PHE A 188 14.57 -6.00 3.29
C PHE A 188 13.95 -7.22 2.63
N GLY A 189 12.64 -7.21 2.40
CA GLY A 189 11.87 -8.36 1.92
C GLY A 189 11.43 -9.30 3.06
N THR A 190 10.40 -10.09 2.79
CA THR A 190 9.71 -10.93 3.80
C THR A 190 10.60 -11.96 4.48
N SER A 191 11.58 -12.54 3.77
CA SER A 191 12.51 -13.52 4.36
C SER A 191 13.40 -12.90 5.44
N ALA A 192 14.06 -11.78 5.12
CA ALA A 192 14.89 -11.07 6.09
C ALA A 192 14.05 -10.43 7.21
N GLY A 193 12.91 -9.81 6.86
CA GLY A 193 12.00 -9.22 7.83
C GLY A 193 11.48 -10.22 8.85
N SER A 194 11.10 -11.42 8.42
CA SER A 194 10.63 -12.48 9.32
C SER A 194 11.73 -13.00 10.25
N LYS A 195 12.97 -13.08 9.75
CA LYS A 195 14.14 -13.41 10.59
C LYS A 195 14.43 -12.32 11.61
N ILE A 196 14.34 -11.05 11.23
CA ILE A 196 14.52 -9.91 12.14
C ILE A 196 13.43 -9.93 13.21
N ALA A 197 12.17 -10.16 12.84
CA ALA A 197 11.04 -10.19 13.77
C ALA A 197 11.10 -11.31 14.81
N THR A 198 11.84 -12.38 14.54
CA THR A 198 12.02 -13.54 15.44
C THR A 198 13.36 -13.54 16.18
N ALA A 199 14.29 -12.65 15.80
CA ALA A 199 15.61 -12.56 16.41
C ALA A 199 15.61 -11.75 17.71
N THR A 200 16.62 -11.99 18.54
CA THR A 200 16.83 -11.21 19.77
C THR A 200 17.39 -9.82 19.47
N THR A 201 17.16 -8.85 20.35
CA THR A 201 17.62 -7.46 20.16
C THR A 201 19.15 -7.30 20.09
N SER A 202 19.92 -8.25 20.62
CA SER A 202 21.39 -8.28 20.53
C SER A 202 21.93 -8.93 19.25
N THR A 203 21.07 -9.55 18.44
CA THR A 203 21.49 -10.20 17.19
C THR A 203 22.04 -9.17 16.19
N PRO A 204 23.25 -9.35 15.64
CA PRO A 204 23.77 -8.48 14.60
C PRO A 204 22.94 -8.57 13.32
N LEU A 205 22.53 -7.44 12.73
CA LEU A 205 21.75 -7.44 11.48
C LEU A 205 22.50 -8.11 10.32
N SER A 206 23.83 -8.03 10.30
CA SER A 206 24.67 -8.67 9.28
C SER A 206 24.55 -10.19 9.24
N SER A 207 24.01 -10.82 10.29
CA SER A 207 23.70 -12.25 10.29
C SER A 207 22.38 -12.59 9.57
N LEU A 208 21.53 -11.59 9.31
CA LEU A 208 20.17 -11.75 8.78
C LEU A 208 19.98 -11.06 7.42
N VAL A 209 20.70 -9.97 7.18
CA VAL A 209 20.61 -9.09 6.00
C VAL A 209 21.99 -8.99 5.34
N PRO A 210 22.07 -9.04 4.00
CA PRO A 210 23.34 -8.85 3.29
C PRO A 210 24.03 -7.53 3.65
N SER A 211 25.35 -7.57 3.85
CA SER A 211 26.14 -6.39 4.23
C SER A 211 26.02 -5.22 3.26
N SER A 212 25.84 -5.49 1.96
CA SER A 212 25.61 -4.45 0.94
C SER A 212 24.31 -3.69 1.15
N SER A 213 23.23 -4.40 1.50
CA SER A 213 21.94 -3.79 1.84
C SER A 213 22.03 -2.96 3.12
N LEU A 214 22.78 -3.43 4.13
CA LEU A 214 22.99 -2.66 5.36
C LEU A 214 23.83 -1.40 5.11
N ALA A 215 24.89 -1.50 4.31
CA ALA A 215 25.72 -0.36 3.94
C ALA A 215 24.92 0.70 3.16
N ALA A 216 24.09 0.28 2.21
CA ALA A 216 23.22 1.18 1.44
C ALA A 216 22.21 1.94 2.33
N ASN A 217 21.88 1.40 3.50
CA ASN A 217 20.97 2.01 4.47
C ASN A 217 21.68 2.63 5.67
N ASN A 218 23.01 2.72 5.66
CA ASN A 218 23.83 3.23 6.78
C ASN A 218 23.62 2.45 8.10
N MET A 219 23.35 1.14 8.01
CA MET A 219 23.10 0.23 9.13
C MET A 219 24.24 -0.76 9.36
N SER A 220 25.43 -0.48 8.81
CA SER A 220 26.62 -1.30 9.02
C SER A 220 26.94 -1.40 10.52
N GLY A 221 27.01 -2.63 11.03
CA GLY A 221 27.30 -2.91 12.44
C GLY A 221 26.11 -2.82 13.39
N TRP A 222 24.89 -2.57 12.90
CA TRP A 222 23.71 -2.48 13.76
C TRP A 222 23.25 -3.84 14.26
N THR A 223 22.62 -3.84 15.44
CA THR A 223 21.82 -4.96 15.95
C THR A 223 20.34 -4.82 15.59
N VAL A 224 19.59 -5.91 15.72
CA VAL A 224 18.12 -5.91 15.61
C VAL A 224 17.48 -4.89 16.57
N GLY A 225 17.97 -4.77 17.79
CA GLY A 225 17.47 -3.80 18.77
C GLY A 225 17.68 -2.35 18.34
N GLN A 226 18.86 -2.02 17.78
CA GLN A 226 19.15 -0.69 17.25
C GLN A 226 18.26 -0.35 16.05
N TYR A 227 18.01 -1.33 15.18
CA TYR A 227 17.07 -1.20 14.07
C TYR A 227 15.65 -0.91 14.57
N LEU A 228 15.10 -1.77 15.43
CA LEU A 228 13.73 -1.62 15.93
C LEU A 228 13.53 -0.32 16.70
N SER A 229 14.52 0.11 17.49
CA SER A 229 14.49 1.40 18.19
C SER A 229 14.48 2.57 17.20
N THR A 230 15.34 2.54 16.18
CA THR A 230 15.37 3.59 15.16
C THR A 230 14.06 3.68 14.38
N VAL A 231 13.52 2.54 13.96
CA VAL A 231 12.23 2.45 13.26
C VAL A 231 11.12 2.98 14.14
N SER A 232 11.06 2.56 15.40
CA SER A 232 10.02 3.01 16.34
C SER A 232 10.06 4.52 16.56
N THR A 233 11.24 5.11 16.70
CA THR A 233 11.40 6.57 16.81
C THR A 233 10.90 7.30 15.57
N ARG A 234 11.17 6.77 14.37
CA ARG A 234 10.77 7.41 13.10
C ARG A 234 9.28 7.23 12.78
N MET A 235 8.71 6.10 13.16
CA MET A 235 7.29 5.78 12.95
C MET A 235 6.39 6.40 14.02
N GLY A 236 6.94 6.75 15.19
CA GLY A 236 6.17 7.21 16.34
C GLY A 236 5.27 6.11 16.90
N ASN A 237 4.13 6.50 17.49
CA ASN A 237 3.22 5.58 18.18
C ASN A 237 2.69 4.44 17.28
N GLY A 238 2.58 4.66 15.96
CA GLY A 238 2.14 3.62 15.03
C GLY A 238 3.07 2.42 14.93
N ALA A 239 4.31 2.51 15.45
CA ALA A 239 5.31 1.44 15.42
C ALA A 239 4.87 0.17 16.16
N SER A 240 4.25 0.33 17.33
CA SER A 240 3.84 -0.77 18.22
C SER A 240 2.47 -1.35 17.89
N GLU A 241 1.70 -0.66 17.05
CA GLU A 241 0.37 -1.10 16.66
C GLU A 241 0.44 -2.41 15.86
N THR A 242 -0.53 -3.29 16.11
CA THR A 242 -0.73 -4.49 15.30
C THR A 242 -1.20 -4.08 13.90
N VAL A 243 -0.57 -4.63 12.86
CA VAL A 243 -0.91 -4.28 11.48
C VAL A 243 -2.28 -4.80 11.07
N THR A 244 -2.62 -6.01 11.53
CA THR A 244 -3.89 -6.70 11.24
C THR A 244 -4.49 -7.19 12.55
N GLY A 245 -5.82 -7.12 12.67
CA GLY A 245 -6.58 -7.58 13.84
C GLY A 245 -8.03 -7.78 13.48
#